data_AF-A0A437DCY8-F1
#
_entry.id   AF-A0A437DCY8-F1
#
_cell.length_a   1.000
_cell.length_b   1.000
_cell.length_c   1.000
_cell.angle_alpha   90.00
_cell.angle_beta   90.00
_cell.angle_gamma   90.00
#
_symmetry.space_group_name_H-M   'P 1'
#
loop_
_entity.id
_entity.type
_entity.pdbx_description
1 polymer ?
#
loop_
_entity_poly.entity_id
_entity_poly.type
_entity_poly.pdbx_seq_one_letter_code
_entity_poly.pdbx_strand_id
1 'polypeptide(L)'
;MNHSGKNLTPPELPAAERDALLAKCDIALCEVVKELRFSMVIGVGRVAEQRARKVLSAAGLSVRVEGIMHPSPRNPQANKGWEQAAKTKLEELGVLSLLCSTSGADGL
;
A
#
# COMPACT_ATOMS: atom_id res chain seq x y z
N MET A 1 1.34 -24.68 11.79
CA MET A 1 2.18 -23.57 12.30
C MET A 1 3.62 -24.05 12.38
N ASN A 2 4.62 -23.25 11.98
CA ASN A 2 6.01 -23.61 12.25
C ASN A 2 6.30 -23.41 13.74
N HIS A 3 7.11 -24.28 14.36
CA HIS A 3 7.43 -24.20 15.79
C HIS A 3 8.59 -23.24 16.10
N SER A 4 9.19 -22.61 15.08
CA SER A 4 10.36 -21.75 15.24
C SER A 4 10.04 -20.29 15.57
N GLY A 5 8.76 -19.90 15.59
CA GLY A 5 8.34 -18.51 15.78
C GLY A 5 8.68 -17.61 14.59
N LYS A 6 9.11 -18.18 13.46
CA LYS A 6 9.40 -17.42 12.24
C LYS A 6 8.10 -16.82 11.70
N ASN A 7 8.12 -15.51 11.42
CA ASN A 7 7.02 -14.80 10.76
C ASN A 7 6.61 -15.49 9.45
N LEU A 8 5.30 -15.68 9.27
CA LEU A 8 4.69 -16.21 8.05
C LEU A 8 3.92 -15.09 7.36
N THR A 9 4.34 -14.75 6.16
CA THR A 9 3.62 -13.81 5.30
C THR A 9 2.49 -14.53 4.55
N PRO A 10 1.44 -13.83 4.09
CA PRO A 10 0.35 -14.47 3.36
C PRO A 10 0.79 -15.35 2.17
N PRO A 11 1.81 -14.98 1.37
CA PRO A 11 2.33 -15.87 0.32
C PRO A 11 2.93 -17.20 0.84
N GLU A 12 3.36 -17.25 2.10
CA GLU A 12 3.92 -18.45 2.74
C GLU A 12 2.83 -19.36 3.36
N LEU A 13 1.55 -18.95 3.34
CA LEU A 13 0.44 -19.77 3.83
C LEU A 13 -0.01 -20.82 2.79
N PRO A 14 -0.59 -21.96 3.22
CA PRO A 14 -1.26 -22.89 2.34
C PRO A 14 -2.31 -22.18 1.47
N ALA A 15 -2.41 -22.57 0.20
CA ALA A 15 -3.21 -21.83 -0.79
C ALA A 15 -4.66 -21.61 -0.34
N ALA A 16 -5.33 -22.65 0.17
CA ALA A 16 -6.72 -22.55 0.63
C ALA A 16 -6.89 -21.56 1.79
N GLU A 17 -6.00 -21.59 2.78
CA GLU A 17 -6.03 -20.68 3.92
C GLU A 17 -5.71 -19.24 3.49
N ARG A 18 -4.69 -19.07 2.66
CA ARG A 18 -4.31 -17.78 2.08
C ARG A 18 -5.49 -17.16 1.32
N ASP A 19 -6.13 -17.94 0.46
CA ASP A 19 -7.18 -17.43 -0.42
C ASP A 19 -8.43 -17.07 0.39
N ALA A 20 -8.78 -17.88 1.41
CA ALA A 20 -9.85 -17.56 2.35
C ALA A 20 -9.56 -16.31 3.19
N LEU A 21 -8.32 -16.14 3.66
CA LEU A 21 -7.89 -14.94 4.38
C LEU A 21 -7.97 -13.70 3.49
N LEU A 22 -7.35 -13.76 2.31
CA LEU A 22 -7.28 -12.61 1.42
C LEU A 22 -8.66 -12.23 0.87
N ALA A 23 -9.58 -13.17 0.68
CA ALA A 23 -10.96 -12.84 0.30
C ALA A 23 -11.64 -11.91 1.31
N LYS A 24 -11.43 -12.13 2.61
CA LYS A 24 -11.95 -11.24 3.66
C LYS A 24 -11.25 -9.88 3.67
N CYS A 25 -9.93 -9.87 3.51
CA CYS A 25 -9.16 -8.63 3.42
C CYS A 25 -9.56 -7.77 2.22
N ASP A 26 -9.88 -8.41 1.09
CA ASP A 26 -10.30 -7.74 -0.14
C ASP A 26 -11.64 -7.03 0.03
N ILE A 27 -12.61 -7.69 0.68
CA ILE A 27 -13.91 -7.10 0.99
C ILE A 27 -13.72 -5.85 1.85
N ALA A 28 -12.95 -5.98 2.93
CA ALA A 28 -12.67 -4.87 3.83
C ALA A 28 -11.94 -3.71 3.11
N LEU A 29 -10.99 -4.01 2.22
CA LEU A 29 -10.30 -2.99 1.43
C LEU A 29 -11.29 -2.22 0.53
N CYS A 30 -12.17 -2.93 -0.18
CA CYS A 30 -13.20 -2.30 -1.01
C CYS A 30 -14.13 -1.40 -0.19
N GLU A 31 -14.60 -1.86 0.97
CA GLU A 31 -15.48 -1.11 1.86
C GLU A 31 -14.80 0.18 2.34
N VAL A 32 -13.57 0.09 2.84
CA VAL A 32 -12.82 1.26 3.30
C VAL A 32 -12.58 2.25 2.17
N VAL A 33 -12.21 1.78 0.98
CA VAL A 33 -11.96 2.65 -0.17
C VAL A 33 -13.24 3.37 -0.64
N LYS A 34 -14.36 2.64 -0.65
CA LYS A 34 -15.66 3.19 -1.02
C LYS A 34 -16.17 4.21 0.00
N GLU A 35 -16.09 3.88 1.29
CA GLU A 35 -16.65 4.70 2.36
C GLU A 35 -15.85 6.00 2.54
N LEU A 36 -14.52 5.91 2.51
CA LEU A 36 -13.64 7.07 2.63
C LEU A 36 -13.47 7.85 1.31
N ARG A 37 -14.06 7.33 0.22
CA ARG A 37 -14.05 7.95 -1.12
C ARG A 37 -12.64 8.32 -1.58
N PHE A 38 -11.68 7.41 -1.40
CA PHE A 38 -10.31 7.65 -1.84
C PHE A 38 -10.26 7.82 -3.36
N SER A 39 -9.58 8.87 -3.83
CA SER A 39 -9.27 9.07 -5.25
C SER A 39 -8.06 8.26 -5.71
N MET A 40 -7.16 7.91 -4.77
CA MET A 40 -5.95 7.12 -5.02
C MET A 40 -5.65 6.18 -3.85
N VAL A 41 -5.16 4.98 -4.18
CA VAL A 41 -4.58 4.02 -3.23
C VAL A 41 -3.12 3.76 -3.61
N ILE A 42 -2.21 3.91 -2.64
CA ILE A 42 -0.77 3.68 -2.84
C ILE A 42 -0.37 2.40 -2.09
N GLY A 43 -0.05 1.35 -2.84
CA GLY A 43 0.49 0.11 -2.29
C GLY A 43 1.95 0.26 -1.87
N VAL A 44 2.26 -0.05 -0.61
CA VAL A 44 3.64 -0.10 -0.12
C VAL A 44 4.24 -1.47 -0.46
N GLY A 45 5.03 -1.53 -1.52
CA GLY A 45 5.55 -2.76 -2.09
C GLY A 45 4.60 -3.42 -3.10
N ARG A 46 5.19 -4.30 -3.93
CA ARG A 46 4.52 -4.89 -5.09
C ARG A 46 3.30 -5.74 -4.75
N VAL A 47 3.35 -6.50 -3.65
CA VAL A 47 2.24 -7.38 -3.23
C VAL A 47 1.00 -6.54 -2.91
N ALA A 48 1.16 -5.47 -2.13
CA ALA A 48 0.05 -4.58 -1.77
C ALA A 48 -0.51 -3.84 -2.99
N GLU A 49 0.36 -3.28 -3.84
CA GLU A 49 -0.04 -2.61 -5.08
C GLU A 49 -0.86 -3.53 -5.99
N GLN A 50 -0.35 -4.73 -6.27
CA GLN A 50 -1.00 -5.68 -7.16
C GLN A 50 -2.33 -6.18 -6.59
N ARG A 51 -2.39 -6.43 -5.28
CA ARG A 51 -3.65 -6.87 -4.65
C ARG A 51 -4.70 -5.78 -4.70
N ALA A 52 -4.36 -4.55 -4.31
CA ALA A 52 -5.27 -3.41 -4.38
C ALA A 52 -5.78 -3.19 -5.81
N ARG A 53 -4.88 -3.21 -6.80
CA ARG A 53 -5.25 -3.04 -8.22
C ARG A 53 -6.25 -4.11 -8.68
N LYS A 54 -5.98 -5.37 -8.38
CA LYS A 54 -6.86 -6.50 -8.75
C LYS A 54 -8.25 -6.33 -8.12
N VAL A 55 -8.30 -6.06 -6.83
CA VAL A 55 -9.52 -6.10 -6.02
C VAL A 55 -10.43 -4.91 -6.32
N LEU A 56 -9.86 -3.70 -6.37
CA LEU A 56 -10.63 -2.49 -6.66
C LEU A 56 -11.15 -2.49 -8.10
N SER A 57 -10.36 -3.01 -9.05
CA SER A 57 -10.82 -3.21 -10.43
C SER A 57 -11.95 -4.23 -10.52
N ALA A 58 -11.84 -5.38 -9.83
CA ALA A 58 -12.89 -6.39 -9.81
C ALA A 58 -14.20 -5.89 -9.16
N ALA A 59 -14.10 -4.96 -8.21
CA ALA A 59 -15.24 -4.32 -7.57
C ALA A 59 -15.83 -3.15 -8.40
N GLY A 60 -15.26 -2.83 -9.56
CA GLY A 60 -15.71 -1.72 -10.41
C GLY A 60 -15.47 -0.33 -9.80
N LEU A 61 -14.52 -0.22 -8.87
CA LEU A 61 -14.18 1.05 -8.23
C LEU A 61 -13.17 1.81 -9.10
N SER A 62 -13.57 2.97 -9.60
CA SER A 62 -12.72 3.89 -10.39
C SER A 62 -11.75 4.67 -9.50
N VAL A 63 -10.80 3.96 -8.87
CA VAL A 63 -9.78 4.53 -7.99
C VAL A 63 -8.40 4.29 -8.60
N ARG A 64 -7.56 5.33 -8.63
CA ARG A 64 -6.19 5.20 -9.14
C ARG A 64 -5.35 4.36 -8.17
N VAL A 65 -4.73 3.29 -8.65
CA VAL A 65 -3.82 2.47 -7.84
C VAL A 65 -2.39 2.66 -8.32
N GLU A 66 -1.51 2.99 -7.39
CA GLU A 66 -0.07 3.23 -7.60
C GLU A 66 0.74 2.50 -6.53
N GLY A 67 2.06 2.45 -6.69
CA GLY A 67 2.95 1.78 -5.74
C GLY A 67 4.18 2.60 -5.40
N ILE A 68 4.65 2.44 -4.16
CA ILE A 68 5.99 2.87 -3.73
C ILE A 68 6.82 1.66 -3.30
N MET A 69 8.13 1.82 -3.26
CA MET A 69 9.03 0.76 -2.75
C MET A 69 8.68 0.43 -1.29
N HIS A 70 8.76 -0.85 -0.91
CA HIS A 70 8.59 -1.23 0.49
C HIS A 70 9.86 -0.88 1.30
N PRO A 71 9.74 -0.34 2.53
CA PRO A 71 10.87 0.07 3.38
C PRO A 71 11.63 -1.09 4.02
N SER A 72 11.37 -2.35 3.64
CA SER A 72 11.90 -3.48 4.42
C SER A 72 13.40 -3.58 4.21
N PRO A 73 14.20 -3.82 5.25
CA PRO A 73 15.64 -4.02 5.11
C PRO A 73 15.98 -5.28 4.32
N ARG A 74 15.00 -6.18 4.10
CA ARG A 74 15.13 -7.34 3.22
C ARG A 74 15.26 -6.96 1.74
N ASN A 75 14.93 -5.73 1.36
CA ASN A 75 15.17 -5.19 0.03
C ASN A 75 16.50 -4.42 0.02
N PRO A 76 17.55 -4.90 -0.69
CA PRO A 76 18.84 -4.22 -0.74
C PRO A 76 18.76 -2.77 -1.27
N GLN A 77 17.78 -2.46 -2.12
CA GLN A 77 17.59 -1.10 -2.63
C GLN A 77 17.05 -0.14 -1.55
N ALA A 78 16.18 -0.63 -0.66
CA ALA A 78 15.64 0.18 0.43
C ALA A 78 16.74 0.65 1.40
N ASN A 79 17.76 -0.19 1.61
CA ASN A 79 18.91 0.13 2.46
C ASN A 79 19.83 1.22 1.90
N LYS A 80 19.69 1.55 0.61
CA LYS A 80 20.55 2.53 -0.08
C LYS A 80 19.93 3.92 -0.21
N GLY A 81 18.72 4.13 0.31
CA GLY A 81 18.03 5.42 0.21
C GLY A 81 16.53 5.29 -0.05
N TRP A 82 15.82 4.50 0.77
CA TRP A 82 14.36 4.33 0.62
C TRP A 82 13.59 5.66 0.71
N GLU A 83 13.94 6.53 1.66
CA GLU A 83 13.22 7.78 1.88
C GLU A 83 13.22 8.67 0.63
N GLN A 84 14.40 8.86 0.02
CA GLN A 84 14.53 9.66 -1.19
C GLN A 84 13.72 9.04 -2.34
N ALA A 85 13.80 7.72 -2.53
CA ALA A 85 13.04 7.02 -3.57
C ALA A 85 11.52 7.15 -3.35
N ALA A 86 11.05 7.07 -2.10
CA ALA A 86 9.66 7.25 -1.75
C ALA A 86 9.19 8.69 -2.00
N LYS A 87 9.97 9.70 -1.55
CA LYS A 87 9.67 11.12 -1.79
C LYS A 87 9.57 11.45 -3.27
N THR A 88 10.57 11.07 -4.07
CA THR A 88 10.54 11.25 -5.53
C THR A 88 9.29 10.59 -6.14
N LYS A 89 8.93 9.38 -5.69
CA LYS A 89 7.72 8.74 -6.21
C LYS A 89 6.44 9.47 -5.81
N LEU A 90 6.34 9.97 -4.58
CA LEU A 90 5.18 10.75 -4.12
C LEU A 90 5.07 12.11 -4.81
N GLU A 91 6.19 12.73 -5.17
CA GLU A 91 6.25 13.94 -6.00
C GLU A 91 5.75 13.66 -7.41
N GLU A 92 6.23 12.60 -8.09
CA GLU A 92 5.73 12.17 -9.41
C GLU A 92 4.22 11.90 -9.42
N LEU A 93 3.70 11.37 -8.32
CA LEU A 93 2.27 11.11 -8.15
C LEU A 93 1.46 12.38 -7.83
N GLY A 94 2.13 13.49 -7.51
CA GLY A 94 1.52 14.78 -7.17
C GLY A 94 0.88 14.80 -5.78
N VAL A 95 1.24 13.87 -4.89
CA VAL A 95 0.61 13.72 -3.56
C VAL A 95 1.46 14.27 -2.43
N LEU A 96 2.74 14.59 -2.66
CA LEU A 96 3.62 15.10 -1.61
C LEU A 96 3.12 16.44 -1.03
N SER A 97 2.52 17.30 -1.86
CA SER A 97 1.91 18.57 -1.43
C SER A 97 0.75 18.39 -0.45
N LEU A 98 0.05 17.25 -0.50
CA LEU A 98 -1.05 16.94 0.43
C LEU A 98 -0.53 16.64 1.85
N LEU A 99 0.73 16.22 1.97
CA LEU A 99 1.38 15.89 3.25
C LEU A 99 2.00 17.12 3.91
N CYS A 100 2.36 18.13 3.11
CA CYS A 100 2.87 19.42 3.57
C CYS A 100 1.71 20.42 3.65
N SER A 101 0.84 20.28 4.65
CA SER A 101 -0.07 21.38 5.01
C SER A 101 0.77 22.53 5.55
N THR A 102 0.59 23.72 4.94
CA THR A 102 1.19 25.00 5.33
C THR A 102 1.16 25.23 6.84
N SER A 103 2.33 25.18 7.49
CA SER A 103 2.57 25.95 8.71
C SER A 103 2.32 27.43 8.36
N GLY A 104 1.34 28.05 9.00
CA GLY A 104 0.85 29.39 8.67
C GLY A 104 1.97 30.41 8.44
N ALA A 105 2.03 30.92 7.21
CA ALA A 105 2.24 32.33 7.02
C ALA A 105 0.93 33.00 7.43
N ASP A 106 0.87 33.50 8.67
CA ASP A 106 0.06 34.64 9.07
C ASP A 106 0.48 35.06 10.48
N GLY A 107 1.10 36.23 10.55
CA GLY A 107 1.66 36.82 11.76
C GLY A 107 2.44 38.08 11.41
N LEU A 108 1.72 39.05 10.83
CA LEU A 108 2.02 40.48 11.00
C LEU A 108 2.14 40.82 12.50
#